data_AF-A0A8T4VSA6-F1
#
_entry.id   AF-A0A8T4VSA6-F1
#
_cell.length_a   1.000
_cell.length_b   1.000
_cell.length_c   1.000
_cell.angle_alpha   90.00
_cell.angle_beta   90.00
_cell.angle_gamma   90.00
#
_symmetry.space_group_name_H-M   'P 1'
#
loop_
_entity.id
_entity.type
_entity.pdbx_description
1 polymer ?
#
loop_
_entity_poly.entity_id
_entity_poly.type
_entity_poly.pdbx_seq_one_letter_code
_entity_poly.pdbx_strand_id
1 'polypeptide(L)'
;ADDVPVVMTTQCVWGRVNMHVYSAGRRLLQAGVIPGGDMLPETALVKLMWTLANVPPAEVATTMQRNLAGEITERTLYDTFPRQKTYMEDDINGQRP
;
A
#
# COMPACT_ATOMS: atom_id res chain seq x y z
N ALA A 1 22.62 6.12 -12.01
CA ALA A 1 21.79 5.80 -10.84
C ALA A 1 21.70 4.29 -10.81
N ASP A 2 22.02 3.68 -9.67
CA ASP A 2 21.95 2.22 -9.55
C ASP A 2 20.50 1.77 -9.73
N ASP A 3 20.30 0.69 -10.49
CA ASP A 3 19.00 0.12 -10.87
C ASP A 3 18.38 -0.66 -9.70
N VAL A 4 18.35 -0.04 -8.52
CA VAL A 4 17.85 -0.66 -7.28
C VAL A 4 16.38 -0.29 -7.09
N PRO A 5 15.45 -1.26 -7.07
CA PRO A 5 14.04 -0.98 -6.84
C PRO A 5 13.80 -0.38 -5.46
N VAL A 6 13.12 0.76 -5.41
CA VAL A 6 12.70 1.41 -4.16
C VAL A 6 11.19 1.39 -4.10
N VAL A 7 10.62 0.80 -3.04
CA VAL A 7 9.18 0.71 -2.80
C VAL A 7 8.81 1.59 -1.60
N MET A 8 7.80 2.43 -1.75
CA MET A 8 7.29 3.29 -0.67
C MET A 8 5.99 2.74 -0.08
N THR A 9 5.98 2.52 1.22
CA THR A 9 4.77 2.23 2.03
C THR A 9 4.52 3.37 3.03
N THR A 10 3.42 3.28 3.77
CA THR A 10 3.10 4.21 4.87
C THR A 10 3.50 3.62 6.22
N GLN A 11 3.86 4.48 7.18
CA GLN A 11 4.05 4.09 8.59
C GLN A 11 2.71 3.88 9.30
N CYS A 12 1.62 4.40 8.74
CA CYS A 12 0.28 4.14 9.26
C CYS A 12 -0.08 2.68 8.98
N VAL A 13 -0.40 1.91 10.02
CA VAL A 13 -0.85 0.51 9.88
C VAL A 13 -2.07 0.41 8.95
N TRP A 14 -2.92 1.44 8.97
CA TRP A 14 -4.12 1.50 8.16
C TRP A 14 -4.08 2.68 7.19
N GLY A 15 -4.37 2.40 5.92
CA GLY A 15 -4.50 3.42 4.88
C GLY A 15 -3.87 2.99 3.57
N ARG A 16 -4.05 3.82 2.55
CA ARG A 16 -3.48 3.64 1.22
C ARG A 16 -2.57 4.80 0.87
N VAL A 17 -1.37 4.47 0.39
CA VAL A 17 -0.45 5.46 -0.16
C VAL A 17 -0.99 5.99 -1.49
N ASN A 18 -1.06 7.31 -1.63
CA ASN A 18 -1.28 7.98 -2.90
C ASN A 18 -0.20 9.05 -3.12
N MET A 19 0.76 8.74 -3.99
CA MET A 19 1.91 9.61 -4.26
C MET A 19 1.59 10.76 -5.23
N HIS A 20 0.37 10.84 -5.79
CA HIS A 20 -0.02 11.90 -6.72
C HIS A 20 -0.53 13.18 -6.04
N VAL A 21 -1.01 13.08 -4.79
CA VAL A 21 -1.64 14.20 -4.07
C VAL A 21 -0.63 15.30 -3.75
N TYR A 22 0.47 14.92 -3.09
CA TYR A 22 1.46 15.87 -2.59
C TYR A 22 2.67 16.01 -3.52
N SER A 23 3.25 17.22 -3.56
CA SER A 23 4.43 17.52 -4.38
C SER A 23 5.61 16.61 -4.06
N ALA A 24 5.81 16.28 -2.78
CA ALA A 24 6.84 15.34 -2.34
C ALA A 24 6.65 13.94 -2.93
N GLY A 25 5.42 13.42 -2.93
CA GLY A 25 5.10 12.13 -3.54
C GLY A 25 5.37 12.12 -5.05
N ARG A 26 4.99 13.19 -5.75
CA ARG A 26 5.25 13.32 -7.20
C ARG A 26 6.75 13.37 -7.51
N ARG A 27 7.57 13.98 -6.66
CA ARG A 27 9.03 13.99 -6.80
C ARG A 27 9.62 12.58 -6.63
N LEU A 28 9.09 11.78 -5.69
CA LEU A 28 9.51 10.39 -5.51
C LEU A 28 9.11 9.52 -6.72
N LEU A 29 7.90 9.71 -7.27
CA LEU A 29 7.49 9.05 -8.51
C LEU A 29 8.43 9.38 -9.68
N GLN A 30 8.78 10.66 -9.84
CA GLN A 30 9.74 11.10 -10.86
C GLN A 30 11.14 10.51 -10.66
N ALA A 31 11.50 10.18 -9.42
CA ALA A 31 12.75 9.50 -9.08
C ALA A 31 12.69 7.96 -9.27
N GLY A 32 11.56 7.41 -9.72
CA GLY A 32 11.39 5.97 -9.97
C GLY A 32 10.93 5.15 -8.77
N VAL A 33 10.48 5.79 -7.69
CA VAL A 33 9.95 5.07 -6.52
C VAL A 33 8.60 4.41 -6.84
N ILE A 34 8.48 3.14 -6.47
CA ILE A 34 7.30 2.30 -6.71
C ILE A 34 6.29 2.51 -5.57
N PRO A 35 5.02 2.86 -5.85
CA PRO A 35 3.99 2.94 -4.83
C PRO A 35 3.62 1.56 -4.28
N GLY A 36 3.63 1.40 -2.96
CA GLY A 36 3.21 0.17 -2.28
C GLY A 36 1.69 0.04 -2.06
N GLY A 37 0.90 1.04 -2.44
CA GLY A 37 -0.55 1.01 -2.27
C GLY A 37 -0.96 0.93 -0.80
N ASP A 38 -1.77 -0.08 -0.47
CA ASP A 38 -2.22 -0.41 0.89
C ASP A 38 -1.55 -1.68 1.46
N MET A 39 -0.42 -2.12 0.89
CA MET A 39 0.39 -3.17 1.49
C MET A 39 0.95 -2.73 2.83
N LEU A 40 0.96 -3.66 3.80
CA LEU A 40 1.75 -3.50 5.01
C LEU A 40 3.24 -3.41 4.67
N PRO A 41 4.04 -2.59 5.39
CA PRO A 41 5.47 -2.47 5.16
C PRO A 41 6.21 -3.83 5.15
N GLU A 42 5.86 -4.72 6.07
CA GLU A 42 6.43 -6.06 6.21
C GLU A 42 6.08 -6.95 5.01
N THR A 43 4.83 -6.88 4.53
CA THR A 43 4.38 -7.61 3.34
C THR A 43 5.06 -7.08 2.08
N ALA A 44 5.21 -5.76 1.95
CA ALA A 44 5.94 -5.16 0.83
C ALA A 44 7.42 -5.59 0.81
N LEU A 45 8.05 -5.71 1.98
CA LEU A 45 9.43 -6.20 2.10
C LEU A 45 9.55 -7.65 1.59
N VAL A 46 8.72 -8.56 2.10
CA VAL A 46 8.75 -9.98 1.69
C VAL A 46 8.39 -10.13 0.21
N LYS A 47 7.41 -9.38 -0.28
CA LYS A 47 7.02 -9.37 -1.70
C LYS A 47 8.16 -8.86 -2.58
N LEU A 48 8.90 -7.84 -2.15
CA LEU A 48 10.05 -7.35 -2.90
C LEU A 48 11.17 -8.38 -2.96
N MET A 49 11.50 -9.03 -1.84
CA MET A 49 12.47 -10.13 -1.81
C MET A 49 12.08 -11.26 -2.77
N TRP A 50 10.80 -11.66 -2.74
CA TRP A 50 10.28 -12.69 -3.64
C TRP A 50 10.32 -12.24 -5.11
N THR A 51 9.90 -11.00 -5.40
CA THR A 51 9.86 -10.46 -6.76
C THR A 51 11.26 -10.41 -7.37
N LEU A 52 12.26 -9.93 -6.62
CA LEU A 52 13.65 -9.89 -7.05
C LEU A 52 14.23 -11.27 -7.37
N ALA A 53 13.75 -12.33 -6.69
CA ALA A 53 14.21 -13.70 -6.92
C ALA A 53 13.47 -14.41 -8.08
N ASN A 54 12.26 -13.97 -8.44
CA ASN A 54 11.37 -14.73 -9.32
C ASN A 54 10.99 -14.01 -10.62
N VAL A 55 11.33 -12.73 -10.77
CA VAL A 55 10.84 -11.88 -11.87
C VAL A 55 11.99 -11.09 -12.50
N PRO A 56 12.00 -10.87 -13.82
CA PRO A 56 13.01 -10.02 -14.47
C PRO A 56 13.02 -8.59 -13.90
N PRO A 57 14.17 -7.90 -13.84
CA PRO A 57 14.28 -6.54 -13.31
C PRO A 57 13.26 -5.55 -13.91
N ALA A 58 13.00 -5.64 -15.21
CA ALA A 58 12.04 -4.79 -15.93
C ALA A 58 10.58 -4.95 -15.45
N GLU A 59 10.24 -6.06 -14.82
CA GLU A 59 8.90 -6.39 -14.36
C GLU A 59 8.70 -6.19 -12.85
N VAL A 60 9.76 -5.82 -12.11
CA VAL A 60 9.69 -5.66 -10.64
C VAL A 60 8.65 -4.61 -10.25
N ALA A 61 8.67 -3.44 -10.88
CA ALA A 61 7.72 -2.36 -10.58
C ALA A 61 6.27 -2.76 -10.85
N THR A 62 6.02 -3.46 -11.95
CA THR A 62 4.68 -3.94 -12.32
C THR A 62 4.21 -5.04 -11.38
N THR A 63 5.09 -5.97 -11.00
CA THR A 63 4.77 -7.06 -10.08
C THR A 63 4.50 -6.57 -8.67
N MET A 64 5.27 -5.60 -8.17
CA MET A 64 5.03 -4.99 -6.87
C MET A 64 3.66 -4.30 -6.78
N GLN A 65 3.15 -3.75 -7.88
CA GLN A 65 1.84 -3.09 -7.95
C GLN A 65 0.67 -4.03 -8.27
N ARG A 66 0.94 -5.27 -8.70
CA ARG A 66 -0.08 -6.28 -9.00
C ARG A 66 -0.42 -7.07 -7.73
N ASN A 67 -1.71 -7.24 -7.45
CA ASN A 67 -2.15 -8.15 -6.38
C ASN A 67 -1.83 -9.61 -6.74
N LEU A 68 -1.13 -10.34 -5.85
CA LEU A 68 -0.75 -11.74 -6.03
C LEU A 68 -1.49 -12.69 -5.09
N ALA A 69 -1.69 -12.29 -3.84
CA ALA A 69 -2.19 -13.13 -2.75
C ALA A 69 -3.16 -12.39 -1.80
N GLY A 70 -3.65 -11.21 -2.19
CA GLY A 70 -4.57 -10.39 -1.38
C GLY A 70 -3.89 -9.23 -0.65
N GLU A 71 -2.60 -8.98 -0.91
CA GLU A 71 -1.82 -7.93 -0.24
C GLU A 71 -2.14 -6.51 -0.72
N ILE A 72 -2.76 -6.36 -1.89
CA ILE A 72 -3.23 -5.08 -2.42
C ILE A 72 -4.72 -5.20 -2.67
N THR A 73 -5.48 -4.18 -2.24
CA THR A 73 -6.92 -4.11 -2.54
C THR A 73 -7.22 -3.03 -3.57
N GLU A 74 -8.33 -3.16 -4.31
CA GLU A 74 -8.77 -2.14 -5.27
C GLU A 74 -9.34 -0.91 -4.54
N ARG A 75 -10.01 -1.11 -3.40
CA ARG A 75 -10.65 -0.05 -2.61
C ARG A 75 -10.59 -0.38 -1.12
N THR A 76 -10.44 0.64 -0.31
CA THR A 76 -10.54 0.53 1.15
C THR A 76 -12.02 0.57 1.56
N LEU A 77 -12.45 -0.40 2.38
CA LEU A 77 -13.83 -0.45 2.89
C LEU A 77 -13.95 0.29 4.22
N TYR A 78 -15.17 0.69 4.57
CA TYR A 78 -15.43 1.46 5.80
C TYR A 78 -15.17 0.65 7.08
N ASP A 79 -15.29 -0.67 6.99
CA ASP A 79 -15.12 -1.62 8.09
C ASP A 79 -13.68 -2.13 8.22
N THR A 80 -12.78 -1.72 7.33
CA THR A 80 -11.36 -2.10 7.34
C THR A 80 -10.62 -1.51 8.55
N PHE A 81 -11.05 -0.34 9.04
CA PHE A 81 -10.47 0.32 10.20
C PHE A 81 -11.27 -0.07 11.45
N PRO A 82 -10.71 -0.85 12.40
CA PRO A 82 -11.48 -1.39 13.51
C PRO A 82 -12.22 -0.33 14.34
N ARG A 83 -11.57 0.81 14.60
CA ARG A 83 -12.22 1.91 15.34
C ARG A 83 -13.37 2.56 14.58
N GLN A 84 -13.25 2.69 13.26
CA GLN A 84 -14.32 3.24 12.45
C GLN A 84 -15.48 2.26 12.33
N LYS A 85 -15.18 0.95 12.23
CA LYS A 85 -16.19 -0.10 12.22
C LYS A 85 -17.05 -0.04 13.48
N THR A 86 -16.42 -0.05 14.66
CA THR A 86 -17.13 0.03 15.94
C THR A 86 -17.94 1.32 16.04
N TYR A 87 -17.37 2.47 15.64
CA TYR A 87 -18.10 3.74 15.63
C TYR A 87 -19.36 3.68 14.76
N MET A 88 -19.25 3.15 13.53
CA MET A 88 -20.40 3.03 12.63
C MET A 88 -21.43 2.00 13.13
N GLU A 89 -21.00 0.93 13.79
CA GLU A 89 -21.88 -0.07 14.40
C GLU A 89 -22.67 0.52 15.59
N ASP A 90 -21.99 1.24 16.48
CA ASP A 90 -22.61 1.94 17.60
C ASP A 90 -23.60 3.02 17.12
N ASP A 91 -23.25 3.72 16.04
CA ASP A 91 -24.10 4.69 15.35
C ASP A 91 -25.39 4.05 14.82
N ILE A 92 -25.27 2.91 14.12
CA ILE A 92 -26.39 2.16 13.53
C ILE A 92 -27.31 1.58 14.61
N ASN A 93 -26.71 1.06 15.69
CA ASN A 93 -27.44 0.42 16.78
C ASN A 93 -28.01 1.42 17.80
N GLY A 94 -27.76 2.71 17.65
CA GLY A 94 -28.21 3.74 18.60
C GLY A 94 -27.55 3.61 19.97
N GLN A 95 -26.33 3.04 20.02
CA GLN A 95 -25.56 2.77 21.24
C GLN A 95 -24.46 3.81 21.48
N ARG A 96 -24.47 4.91 20.72
CA ARG A 96 -23.59 6.06 20.99
C ARG A 96 -23.83 6.59 22.42
N PRO A 97 -22.78 7.00 23.16
CA PRO A 97 -22.94 7.81 24.35
C PRO A 97 -23.53 9.19 24.05
#